data_AF-A0A971QLR0-F1
#
_entry.id   AF-A0A971QLR0-F1
#
_cell.length_a   1.000
_cell.length_b   1.000
_cell.length_c   1.000
_cell.angle_alpha   90.00
_cell.angle_beta   90.00
_cell.angle_gamma   90.00
#
_symmetry.space_group_name_H-M   'P 1'
#
loop_
_entity.id
_entity.type
_entity.pdbx_description
1 polymer ?
#
loop_
_entity_poly.entity_id
_entity_poly.type
_entity_poly.pdbx_seq_one_letter_code
_entity_poly.pdbx_strand_id
1 'polypeptide(L)'
;MATTRLMPLHTGKGRDVGAAISDIIDYVENPEKTNCGGLITSYECDSRTADAEFLFSKRQYAALTGRGRGADDVIAYHLRQSFLPGEITPEKAQHIGCELAKRLTKGKHAFIVCTHIDKKHIHNHIIWNSTSLDSTRKFRNFWGSTKAVRRLNDTLCVENGLSIVEKPTRHGKSYNKWLGDQAKPSNRELLCVALDKALAQKPANFDALLKLLLDARYEVKPGIVPALRGENQKRFIRLDTLGSGYSEAELRSVLSGEKAHKPREKIIQLAQKKQVNLLVDIQSKLRAGKGVGYERWAKVFNLKQMAQTVNYLTEHGLTKYDTLAAKTALATARYNELSAQIKMAEKKLAEIAVLKTQIVNYAKTRDTYVAYRKAGYSKKFLTEHESDIL
;
A
#
# COMPACT_ATOMS: atom_id res chain seq x y z
N MET A 1 3.03 2.05 5.50
CA MET A 1 2.79 2.00 6.96
C MET A 1 1.93 0.79 7.22
N ALA A 2 2.17 0.07 8.31
CA ALA A 2 1.40 -1.14 8.58
C ALA A 2 -0.07 -0.83 8.90
N THR A 3 -1.01 -1.60 8.33
CA THR A 3 -2.45 -1.42 8.54
C THR A 3 -3.17 -2.77 8.61
N THR A 4 -4.29 -2.80 9.33
CA THR A 4 -5.09 -4.02 9.53
C THR A 4 -6.58 -3.79 9.26
N ARG A 5 -7.24 -4.77 8.65
CA ARG A 5 -8.71 -4.79 8.47
C ARG A 5 -9.28 -6.14 8.88
N LEU A 6 -10.11 -6.15 9.92
CA LEU A 6 -10.86 -7.32 10.40
C LEU A 6 -12.23 -7.39 9.73
N MET A 7 -12.59 -8.56 9.19
CA MET A 7 -13.86 -8.82 8.50
C MET A 7 -14.46 -10.14 9.02
N PRO A 8 -15.67 -10.14 9.60
CA PRO A 8 -16.39 -11.38 9.85
C PRO A 8 -16.84 -11.99 8.52
N LEU A 9 -16.72 -13.30 8.40
CA LEU A 9 -17.21 -14.06 7.25
C LEU A 9 -18.54 -14.71 7.62
N HIS A 10 -19.47 -14.70 6.67
CA HIS A 10 -20.79 -15.32 6.78
C HIS A 10 -21.00 -16.25 5.60
N THR A 11 -21.96 -17.16 5.71
CA THR A 11 -22.30 -18.10 4.64
C THR A 11 -22.65 -17.37 3.34
N GLY A 12 -23.43 -16.30 3.41
CA GLY A 12 -23.90 -15.58 2.22
C GLY A 12 -25.12 -16.26 1.57
N LYS A 13 -25.66 -15.66 0.51
CA LYS A 13 -26.86 -16.16 -0.18
C LYS A 13 -26.48 -17.25 -1.19
N GLY A 14 -27.22 -18.37 -1.20
CA GLY A 14 -27.14 -19.39 -2.26
C GLY A 14 -25.95 -20.34 -2.19
N ARG A 15 -25.22 -20.40 -1.07
CA ARG A 15 -24.08 -21.29 -0.85
C ARG A 15 -24.11 -21.85 0.56
N ASP A 16 -23.45 -22.98 0.80
CA ASP A 16 -23.31 -23.58 2.12
C ASP A 16 -22.07 -23.06 2.86
N VAL A 17 -21.91 -23.46 4.14
CA VAL A 17 -20.79 -23.01 4.99
C VAL A 17 -19.44 -23.51 4.46
N GLY A 18 -19.38 -24.73 3.91
CA GLY A 18 -18.14 -25.31 3.39
C GLY A 18 -17.65 -24.54 2.18
N ALA A 19 -18.51 -24.39 1.17
CA ALA A 19 -18.25 -23.59 -0.02
C ALA A 19 -17.85 -22.16 0.35
N ALA A 20 -18.52 -21.57 1.35
CA ALA A 20 -18.23 -20.22 1.78
C ALA A 20 -16.81 -20.03 2.37
N ILE A 21 -16.28 -21.05 3.06
CA ILE A 21 -14.94 -21.07 3.62
C ILE A 21 -13.92 -21.45 2.54
N SER A 22 -14.23 -22.44 1.70
CA SER A 22 -13.39 -22.85 0.57
C SER A 22 -13.11 -21.68 -0.38
N ASP A 23 -14.13 -20.93 -0.79
CA ASP A 23 -13.98 -19.79 -1.71
C ASP A 23 -12.96 -18.74 -1.20
N ILE A 24 -12.95 -18.48 0.12
CA ILE A 24 -12.01 -17.50 0.69
C ILE A 24 -10.62 -18.11 0.87
N ILE A 25 -10.50 -19.39 1.22
CA ILE A 25 -9.22 -20.09 1.34
C ILE A 25 -8.54 -20.17 -0.03
N ASP A 26 -9.25 -20.63 -1.06
CA ASP A 26 -8.74 -20.73 -2.44
C ASP A 26 -8.26 -19.36 -2.96
N TYR A 27 -9.02 -18.30 -2.65
CA TYR A 27 -8.63 -16.95 -3.03
C TYR A 27 -7.31 -16.50 -2.38
N VAL A 28 -7.09 -16.85 -1.10
CA VAL A 28 -5.89 -16.42 -0.36
C VAL A 28 -4.70 -17.35 -0.56
N GLU A 29 -4.92 -18.62 -0.86
CA GLU A 29 -3.86 -19.61 -1.09
C GLU A 29 -3.30 -19.59 -2.52
N ASN A 30 -3.93 -18.83 -3.43
CA ASN A 30 -3.52 -18.72 -4.84
C ASN A 30 -1.98 -18.75 -5.03
N PRO A 31 -1.43 -19.80 -5.65
CA PRO A 31 0.00 -20.01 -5.82
C PRO A 31 0.75 -18.86 -6.51
N GLU A 32 0.10 -18.15 -7.43
CA GLU A 32 0.67 -17.00 -8.14
C GLU A 32 0.98 -15.83 -7.19
N LYS A 33 0.26 -15.77 -6.06
CA LYS A 33 0.40 -14.70 -5.06
C LYS A 33 1.26 -15.12 -3.87
N THR A 34 1.42 -16.41 -3.63
CA THR A 34 2.00 -16.99 -2.39
C THR A 34 3.34 -17.69 -2.61
N ASN A 35 4.08 -17.32 -3.67
CA ASN A 35 5.34 -17.97 -4.05
C ASN A 35 5.18 -19.50 -4.23
N CYS A 36 4.26 -19.90 -5.11
CA CYS A 36 3.94 -21.31 -5.36
C CYS A 36 3.51 -22.08 -4.10
N GLY A 37 2.84 -21.41 -3.16
CA GLY A 37 2.40 -21.99 -1.88
C GLY A 37 3.44 -21.94 -0.75
N GLY A 38 4.68 -21.52 -1.01
CA GLY A 38 5.74 -21.43 0.00
C GLY A 38 5.49 -20.38 1.10
N LEU A 39 4.53 -19.48 0.90
CA LEU A 39 4.13 -18.44 1.85
C LEU A 39 2.75 -18.72 2.49
N ILE A 40 2.44 -19.99 2.70
CA ILE A 40 1.24 -20.46 3.39
C ILE A 40 1.67 -21.14 4.70
N THR A 41 1.01 -20.82 5.80
CA THR A 41 1.23 -21.48 7.09
C THR A 41 -0.09 -21.64 7.80
N SER A 42 -0.37 -22.85 8.26
CA SER A 42 -1.54 -23.18 9.05
C SER A 42 -1.18 -23.51 10.50
N TYR A 43 -2.15 -23.43 11.40
CA TYR A 43 -2.05 -23.79 12.80
C TYR A 43 -3.31 -24.57 13.19
N GLU A 44 -3.12 -25.78 13.75
CA GLU A 44 -4.20 -26.68 14.18
C GLU A 44 -5.24 -26.94 13.08
N CYS A 45 -4.78 -26.93 11.83
CA CYS A 45 -5.48 -27.35 10.62
C CYS A 45 -4.49 -27.57 9.48
N ASP A 46 -4.86 -28.34 8.45
CA ASP A 46 -4.15 -28.39 7.17
C ASP A 46 -4.80 -27.38 6.22
N SER A 47 -3.99 -26.58 5.52
CA SER A 47 -4.47 -25.51 4.65
C SER A 47 -5.39 -26.05 3.54
N ARG A 48 -5.11 -27.26 3.06
CA ARG A 48 -5.85 -27.95 1.98
C ARG A 48 -7.21 -28.51 2.40
N THR A 49 -7.43 -28.69 3.71
CA THR A 49 -8.66 -29.26 4.28
C THR A 49 -9.29 -28.36 5.33
N ALA A 50 -8.80 -27.13 5.47
CA ALA A 50 -9.23 -26.22 6.52
C ALA A 50 -10.72 -25.84 6.43
N ASP A 51 -11.30 -25.83 5.23
CA ASP A 51 -12.73 -25.66 5.03
C ASP A 51 -13.55 -26.78 5.68
N ALA A 52 -13.14 -28.04 5.45
CA ALA A 52 -13.77 -29.23 6.03
C ALA A 52 -13.55 -29.29 7.55
N GLU A 53 -12.35 -28.99 8.04
CA GLU A 53 -12.02 -28.97 9.46
C GLU A 53 -12.77 -27.86 10.22
N PHE A 54 -12.91 -26.67 9.60
CA PHE A 54 -13.69 -25.57 10.18
C PHE A 54 -15.18 -25.92 10.21
N LEU A 55 -15.69 -26.58 9.17
CA LEU A 55 -17.06 -27.07 9.14
C LEU A 55 -17.29 -28.16 10.20
N PHE A 56 -16.34 -29.07 10.39
CA PHE A 56 -16.42 -30.15 11.37
C PHE A 56 -16.49 -29.63 12.81
N SER A 57 -15.55 -28.75 13.20
CA SER A 57 -15.57 -28.10 14.53
C SER A 57 -16.86 -27.31 14.79
N LYS A 58 -17.46 -26.72 13.76
CA LYS A 58 -18.79 -26.08 13.87
C LYS A 58 -19.91 -27.07 14.15
N ARG A 59 -19.94 -28.21 13.47
CA ARG A 59 -20.91 -29.28 13.73
C ARG A 59 -20.76 -29.81 15.15
N GLN A 60 -19.53 -30.00 15.62
CA GLN A 60 -19.25 -30.38 17.00
C GLN A 60 -19.76 -29.34 18.00
N TYR A 61 -19.48 -28.05 17.77
CA TYR A 61 -19.99 -26.97 18.62
C TYR A 61 -21.52 -26.95 18.70
N ALA A 62 -22.20 -27.12 17.57
CA ALA A 62 -23.66 -27.18 17.53
C ALA A 62 -24.20 -28.40 18.30
N ALA A 63 -23.58 -29.56 18.15
CA ALA A 63 -23.96 -30.78 18.87
C ALA A 63 -23.73 -30.67 20.38
N LEU A 64 -22.58 -30.12 20.81
CA LEU A 64 -22.22 -30.01 22.23
C LEU A 64 -23.02 -28.93 22.96
N THR A 65 -23.33 -27.82 22.31
CA THR A 65 -23.94 -26.65 22.98
C THR A 65 -25.42 -26.46 22.67
N GLY A 66 -25.94 -27.13 21.64
CA GLY A 66 -27.28 -26.88 21.10
C GLY A 66 -27.45 -25.51 20.43
N ARG A 67 -26.38 -24.72 20.27
CA ARG A 67 -26.44 -23.34 19.77
C ARG A 67 -26.14 -23.27 18.27
N GLY A 68 -27.08 -22.78 17.48
CA GLY A 68 -26.91 -22.44 16.07
C GLY A 68 -27.53 -21.08 15.74
N ARG A 69 -26.88 -20.26 14.90
CA ARG A 69 -27.38 -18.93 14.48
C ARG A 69 -27.93 -18.86 13.06
N GLY A 70 -27.95 -19.99 12.33
CA GLY A 70 -28.45 -20.04 10.96
C GLY A 70 -27.66 -19.11 10.01
N ALA A 71 -28.37 -18.36 9.17
CA ALA A 71 -27.78 -17.54 8.10
C ALA A 71 -26.91 -16.36 8.60
N ASP A 72 -27.19 -15.83 9.80
CA ASP A 72 -26.43 -14.72 10.40
C ASP A 72 -25.18 -15.18 11.16
N ASP A 73 -24.87 -16.48 11.12
CA ASP A 73 -23.72 -17.00 11.83
C ASP A 73 -22.40 -16.50 11.22
N VAL A 74 -21.45 -16.16 12.09
CA VAL A 74 -20.09 -15.87 11.67
C VAL A 74 -19.37 -17.20 11.52
N ILE A 75 -18.95 -17.51 10.30
CA ILE A 75 -18.35 -18.80 9.97
C ILE A 75 -16.84 -18.81 10.20
N ALA A 76 -16.18 -17.71 9.88
CA ALA A 76 -14.76 -17.51 10.10
C ALA A 76 -14.50 -16.00 10.20
N TYR A 77 -13.25 -15.63 10.46
CA TYR A 77 -12.83 -14.24 10.40
C TYR A 77 -11.67 -14.11 9.43
N HIS A 78 -11.66 -13.01 8.68
CA HIS A 78 -10.59 -12.66 7.76
C HIS A 78 -9.94 -11.35 8.20
N LEU A 79 -8.63 -11.38 8.42
CA LEU A 79 -7.81 -10.23 8.71
C LEU A 79 -6.83 -10.00 7.57
N ARG A 80 -6.88 -8.80 6.98
CA ARG A 80 -5.85 -8.32 6.08
C ARG A 80 -4.85 -7.47 6.85
N GLN A 81 -3.56 -7.77 6.72
CA GLN A 81 -2.45 -7.02 7.31
C GLN A 81 -1.54 -6.54 6.17
N SER A 82 -1.40 -5.24 5.97
CA SER A 82 -0.56 -4.67 4.90
C SER A 82 0.63 -3.94 5.48
N PHE A 83 1.79 -4.03 4.81
CA PHE A 83 3.03 -3.34 5.20
C PHE A 83 3.40 -2.21 4.24
N LEU A 84 4.36 -1.35 4.60
CA LEU A 84 4.88 -0.37 3.65
C LEU A 84 5.69 -1.08 2.55
N PRO A 85 5.55 -0.70 1.25
CA PRO A 85 6.45 -1.18 0.20
C PRO A 85 7.93 -1.01 0.58
N GLY A 86 8.73 -2.06 0.35
CA GLY A 86 10.18 -2.06 0.59
C GLY A 86 10.63 -2.12 2.06
N GLU A 87 9.71 -2.27 3.02
CA GLU A 87 10.05 -2.28 4.45
C GLU A 87 10.22 -3.68 5.05
N ILE A 88 9.69 -4.71 4.39
CA ILE A 88 9.65 -6.07 4.92
C ILE A 88 9.90 -7.09 3.79
N THR A 89 10.48 -8.24 4.13
CA THR A 89 10.56 -9.40 3.21
C THR A 89 9.29 -10.25 3.33
N PRO A 90 8.95 -11.06 2.31
CA PRO A 90 7.77 -11.95 2.38
C PRO A 90 7.82 -12.93 3.58
N GLU A 91 8.99 -13.47 3.90
CA GLU A 91 9.18 -14.45 4.97
C GLU A 91 8.99 -13.80 6.34
N LYS A 92 9.52 -12.57 6.52
CA LYS A 92 9.33 -11.81 7.74
C LYS A 92 7.88 -11.36 7.90
N ALA A 93 7.21 -11.01 6.79
CA ALA A 93 5.78 -10.72 6.79
C ALA A 93 4.97 -11.95 7.23
N GLN A 94 5.25 -13.13 6.67
CA GLN A 94 4.63 -14.39 7.05
C GLN A 94 4.82 -14.68 8.53
N HIS A 95 6.05 -14.58 9.04
CA HIS A 95 6.36 -14.81 10.45
C HIS A 95 5.56 -13.88 11.39
N ILE A 96 5.55 -12.58 11.10
CA ILE A 96 4.79 -11.58 11.88
C ILE A 96 3.28 -11.86 11.79
N GLY A 97 2.79 -12.31 10.63
CA GLY A 97 1.40 -12.70 10.43
C GLY A 97 0.99 -13.88 11.31
N CYS A 98 1.82 -14.93 11.36
CA CYS A 98 1.63 -16.09 12.24
C CYS A 98 1.64 -15.69 13.72
N GLU A 99 2.57 -14.82 14.12
CA GLU A 99 2.63 -14.34 15.50
C GLU A 99 1.41 -13.48 15.87
N LEU A 100 0.96 -12.61 14.95
CA LEU A 100 -0.26 -11.83 15.10
C LEU A 100 -1.48 -12.76 15.27
N ALA A 101 -1.61 -13.77 14.41
CA ALA A 101 -2.69 -14.75 14.47
C ALA A 101 -2.71 -15.48 15.82
N LYS A 102 -1.56 -16.04 16.23
CA LYS A 102 -1.42 -16.79 17.49
C LYS A 102 -1.71 -15.93 18.72
N ARG A 103 -1.20 -14.69 18.78
CA ARG A 103 -1.47 -13.75 19.89
C ARG A 103 -2.95 -13.30 19.90
N LEU A 104 -3.55 -13.10 18.72
CA LEU A 104 -4.96 -12.69 18.59
C LEU A 104 -5.94 -13.80 19.01
N THR A 105 -5.71 -15.02 18.54
CA THR A 105 -6.56 -16.19 18.84
C THR A 105 -6.22 -16.83 20.18
N LYS A 106 -5.11 -16.42 20.81
CA LYS A 106 -4.52 -17.02 22.02
C LYS A 106 -4.21 -18.52 21.83
N GLY A 107 -3.95 -18.95 20.59
CA GLY A 107 -3.78 -20.36 20.24
C GLY A 107 -5.04 -21.22 20.42
N LYS A 108 -6.23 -20.62 20.58
CA LYS A 108 -7.48 -21.36 20.83
C LYS A 108 -8.33 -21.59 19.59
N HIS A 109 -7.88 -21.12 18.44
CA HIS A 109 -8.59 -21.22 17.17
C HIS A 109 -7.61 -21.65 16.09
N ALA A 110 -8.03 -22.59 15.24
CA ALA A 110 -7.30 -22.95 14.03
C ALA A 110 -7.25 -21.76 13.07
N PHE A 111 -6.12 -21.57 12.38
CA PHE A 111 -5.95 -20.47 11.44
C PHE A 111 -4.98 -20.78 10.30
N ILE A 112 -5.12 -20.02 9.21
CA ILE A 112 -4.22 -20.01 8.05
C ILE A 112 -3.72 -18.59 7.84
N VAL A 113 -2.44 -18.46 7.51
CA VAL A 113 -1.76 -17.22 7.12
C VAL A 113 -1.18 -17.38 5.72
N CYS A 114 -1.57 -16.50 4.81
CA CYS A 114 -1.05 -16.44 3.45
C CYS A 114 -0.43 -15.07 3.19
N THR A 115 0.84 -15.02 2.80
CA THR A 115 1.49 -13.76 2.40
C THR A 115 1.40 -13.57 0.90
N HIS A 116 0.82 -12.45 0.48
CA HIS A 116 0.68 -12.05 -0.93
C HIS A 116 1.81 -11.11 -1.37
N ILE A 117 2.45 -11.47 -2.48
CA ILE A 117 3.56 -10.72 -3.10
C ILE A 117 3.24 -10.18 -4.51
N ASP A 118 2.00 -10.34 -4.98
CA ASP A 118 1.54 -9.95 -6.31
C ASP A 118 1.30 -8.43 -6.48
N LYS A 119 1.39 -7.67 -5.39
CA LYS A 119 1.18 -6.21 -5.36
C LYS A 119 2.45 -5.49 -4.94
N LYS A 120 2.50 -4.17 -5.20
CA LYS A 120 3.61 -3.30 -4.78
C LYS A 120 3.91 -3.37 -3.27
N HIS A 121 2.90 -3.64 -2.46
CA HIS A 121 3.06 -3.86 -1.01
C HIS A 121 2.79 -5.32 -0.66
N ILE A 122 3.66 -5.87 0.17
CA ILE A 122 3.45 -7.17 0.79
C ILE A 122 2.32 -7.06 1.80
N HIS A 123 1.45 -8.07 1.82
CA HIS A 123 0.36 -8.14 2.77
C HIS A 123 -0.03 -9.58 3.10
N ASN A 124 -0.48 -9.79 4.33
CA ASN A 124 -0.94 -11.08 4.81
C ASN A 124 -2.46 -11.13 4.78
N HIS A 125 -2.97 -12.31 4.46
CA HIS A 125 -4.33 -12.74 4.67
C HIS A 125 -4.32 -13.77 5.80
N ILE A 126 -4.99 -13.47 6.90
CA ILE A 126 -5.09 -14.34 8.06
C ILE A 126 -6.55 -14.75 8.19
N ILE A 127 -6.84 -16.04 8.08
CA ILE A 127 -8.18 -16.60 8.23
C ILE A 127 -8.17 -17.48 9.48
N TRP A 128 -9.12 -17.31 10.39
CA TRP A 128 -9.27 -18.22 11.53
C TRP A 128 -10.69 -18.66 11.74
N ASN A 129 -10.81 -19.85 12.32
CA ASN A 129 -12.08 -20.44 12.66
C ASN A 129 -12.78 -19.61 13.74
N SER A 130 -14.06 -19.34 13.53
CA SER A 130 -14.90 -18.67 14.52
C SER A 130 -15.18 -19.56 15.75
N THR A 131 -15.05 -20.88 15.64
CA THR A 131 -15.21 -21.84 16.74
C THR A 131 -13.84 -22.14 17.37
N SER A 132 -13.79 -22.32 18.69
CA SER A 132 -12.57 -22.72 19.39
C SER A 132 -12.20 -24.19 19.10
N LEU A 133 -10.94 -24.54 19.30
CA LEU A 133 -10.43 -25.91 19.11
C LEU A 133 -11.14 -26.95 19.98
N ASP A 134 -11.55 -26.56 21.19
CA ASP A 134 -12.34 -27.42 22.10
C ASP A 134 -13.83 -27.49 21.73
N SER A 135 -14.26 -26.79 20.66
CA SER A 135 -15.65 -26.73 20.21
C SER A 135 -16.65 -26.27 21.29
N THR A 136 -16.20 -25.58 22.35
CA THR A 136 -17.09 -25.12 23.44
C THR A 136 -17.60 -23.69 23.27
N ARG A 137 -16.90 -22.85 22.48
CA ARG A 137 -17.18 -21.42 22.38
C ARG A 137 -16.83 -20.84 21.01
N LYS A 138 -17.31 -19.62 20.76
CA LYS A 138 -16.93 -18.83 19.59
C LYS A 138 -15.93 -17.74 19.92
N PHE A 139 -15.17 -17.31 18.90
CA PHE A 139 -14.26 -16.18 18.97
C PHE A 139 -15.03 -14.92 19.36
N ARG A 140 -14.55 -14.24 20.40
CA ARG A 140 -15.22 -13.07 20.96
C ARG A 140 -14.85 -11.81 20.17
N ASN A 141 -15.66 -11.48 19.18
CA ASN A 141 -15.60 -10.18 18.51
C ASN A 141 -16.46 -9.15 19.25
N PHE A 142 -15.84 -8.13 19.87
CA PHE A 142 -16.50 -7.10 20.67
C PHE A 142 -16.35 -5.71 20.05
N TRP A 143 -17.12 -4.73 20.57
CA TRP A 143 -17.00 -3.33 20.17
C TRP A 143 -15.60 -2.80 20.52
N GLY A 144 -14.74 -2.67 19.51
CA GLY A 144 -13.33 -2.31 19.69
C GLY A 144 -12.32 -3.37 19.24
N SER A 145 -12.75 -4.56 18.78
CA SER A 145 -11.83 -5.60 18.26
C SER A 145 -10.89 -5.05 17.18
N THR A 146 -11.39 -4.25 16.24
CA THR A 146 -10.54 -3.63 15.20
C THR A 146 -9.43 -2.76 15.80
N LYS A 147 -9.71 -2.04 16.89
CA LYS A 147 -8.71 -1.23 17.62
C LYS A 147 -7.74 -2.12 18.40
N ALA A 148 -8.22 -3.22 18.97
CA ALA A 148 -7.39 -4.19 19.68
C ALA A 148 -6.42 -4.91 18.72
N VAL A 149 -6.93 -5.45 17.60
CA VAL A 149 -6.14 -6.08 16.53
C VAL A 149 -5.09 -5.11 16.02
N ARG A 150 -5.48 -3.87 15.75
CA ARG A 150 -4.54 -2.84 15.32
C ARG A 150 -3.46 -2.59 16.36
N ARG A 151 -3.80 -2.39 17.64
CA ARG A 151 -2.80 -2.15 18.69
C ARG A 151 -1.81 -3.30 18.78
N LEU A 152 -2.30 -4.55 18.67
CA LEU A 152 -1.45 -5.74 18.63
C LEU A 152 -0.54 -5.75 17.39
N ASN A 153 -1.06 -5.44 16.21
CA ASN A 153 -0.27 -5.29 15.00
C ASN A 153 0.77 -4.18 15.11
N ASP A 154 0.39 -2.99 15.60
CA ASP A 154 1.30 -1.86 15.79
C ASP A 154 2.43 -2.24 16.76
N THR A 155 2.10 -3.01 17.80
CA THR A 155 3.08 -3.56 18.74
C THR A 155 4.08 -4.46 18.01
N LEU A 156 3.60 -5.49 17.29
CA LEU A 156 4.46 -6.40 16.52
C LEU A 156 5.30 -5.68 15.45
N CYS A 157 4.74 -4.65 14.81
CA CYS A 157 5.46 -3.84 13.84
C CYS A 157 6.61 -3.10 14.51
N VAL A 158 6.38 -2.44 15.65
CA VAL A 158 7.45 -1.79 16.41
C VAL A 158 8.48 -2.80 16.91
N GLU A 159 8.03 -3.98 17.39
CA GLU A 159 8.93 -5.08 17.82
C GLU A 159 9.92 -5.49 16.71
N ASN A 160 9.49 -5.34 15.46
CA ASN A 160 10.25 -5.77 14.29
C ASN A 160 10.92 -4.61 13.51
N GLY A 161 10.92 -3.39 14.06
CA GLY A 161 11.51 -2.20 13.43
C GLY A 161 10.70 -1.63 12.26
N LEU A 162 9.40 -1.93 12.17
CA LEU A 162 8.52 -1.55 11.07
C LEU A 162 7.70 -0.29 11.38
N SER A 163 7.34 0.45 10.34
CA SER A 163 6.58 1.70 10.45
C SER A 163 5.11 1.49 10.78
N ILE A 164 4.64 2.18 11.80
CA ILE A 164 3.23 2.21 12.21
C ILE A 164 2.55 3.53 11.83
N VAL A 165 1.22 3.50 11.71
CA VAL A 165 0.41 4.72 11.60
C VAL A 165 0.24 5.33 13.00
N GLU A 166 1.00 6.37 13.32
CA GLU A 166 1.02 6.96 14.67
C GLU A 166 -0.30 7.61 15.08
N LYS A 167 -0.89 8.42 14.20
CA LYS A 167 -2.16 9.14 14.43
C LYS A 167 -3.21 8.70 13.41
N PRO A 168 -4.00 7.67 13.70
CA PRO A 168 -5.03 7.26 12.78
C PRO A 168 -6.21 8.20 12.70
N THR A 169 -6.53 8.60 11.47
CA THR A 169 -7.79 9.24 11.13
C THR A 169 -8.83 8.18 10.77
N ARG A 170 -10.11 8.48 11.01
CA ARG A 170 -11.25 7.59 10.71
C ARG A 170 -11.38 7.29 9.21
N HIS A 171 -10.89 8.20 8.38
CA HIS A 171 -10.79 8.06 6.92
C HIS A 171 -9.32 8.06 6.51
N GLY A 172 -8.94 7.16 5.59
CA GLY A 172 -7.62 7.18 4.96
C GLY A 172 -7.47 8.41 4.06
N LYS A 173 -6.22 8.75 3.72
CA LYS A 173 -5.95 9.73 2.66
C LYS A 173 -6.48 9.15 1.33
N SER A 174 -7.18 9.95 0.52
CA SER A 174 -7.55 9.52 -0.82
C SER A 174 -6.30 9.15 -1.62
N TYR A 175 -6.40 8.19 -2.55
CA TYR A 175 -5.27 7.66 -3.33
C TYR A 175 -4.37 8.75 -3.93
N ASN A 176 -4.98 9.82 -4.47
CA ASN A 176 -4.27 10.99 -5.02
C ASN A 176 -3.45 11.74 -3.97
N LYS A 177 -3.94 11.80 -2.72
CA LYS A 177 -3.29 12.46 -1.59
C LYS A 177 -2.20 11.59 -0.95
N TRP A 178 -2.15 10.28 -1.26
CA TRP A 178 -1.10 9.35 -0.84
C TRP A 178 0.11 9.34 -1.80
N LEU A 179 -0.11 9.50 -3.11
CA LEU A 179 0.96 9.54 -4.10
C LEU A 179 1.91 10.75 -3.97
N GLY A 180 1.53 11.79 -3.22
CA GLY A 180 2.36 12.98 -3.02
C GLY A 180 2.74 13.62 -4.37
N ASP A 181 4.03 13.90 -4.58
CA ASP A 181 4.53 14.53 -5.80
C ASP A 181 4.53 13.63 -7.05
N GLN A 182 4.36 12.31 -6.89
CA GLN A 182 4.20 11.39 -8.03
C GLN A 182 2.76 11.29 -8.52
N ALA A 183 1.81 11.96 -7.86
CA ALA A 183 0.44 12.01 -8.33
C ALA A 183 0.39 12.81 -9.64
N LYS A 184 -0.26 12.25 -10.66
CA LYS A 184 -0.69 13.07 -11.80
C LYS A 184 -1.51 14.22 -11.22
N PRO A 185 -1.14 15.49 -11.49
CA PRO A 185 -1.88 16.63 -10.98
C PRO A 185 -3.34 16.48 -11.38
N SER A 186 -4.24 16.65 -10.42
CA SER A 186 -5.67 16.57 -10.70
C SER A 186 -6.06 17.64 -11.71
N ASN A 187 -7.14 17.40 -12.45
CA ASN A 187 -7.67 18.38 -13.42
C ASN A 187 -7.90 19.77 -12.81
N ARG A 188 -8.22 19.83 -11.50
CA ARG A 188 -8.35 21.08 -10.75
C ARG A 188 -7.00 21.75 -10.49
N GLU A 189 -5.97 20.99 -10.12
CA GLU A 189 -4.62 21.52 -9.92
C GLU A 189 -4.01 22.00 -11.24
N LEU A 190 -4.21 21.27 -12.34
CA LEU A 190 -3.81 21.72 -13.68
C LEU A 190 -4.47 23.04 -14.06
N LEU A 191 -5.76 23.21 -13.73
CA LEU A 191 -6.49 24.46 -13.98
C LEU A 191 -5.99 25.61 -13.09
N CYS A 192 -5.73 25.38 -11.80
CA CYS A 192 -5.12 26.39 -10.92
C CYS A 192 -3.74 26.83 -11.45
N VAL A 193 -2.90 25.89 -11.89
CA VAL A 193 -1.59 26.20 -12.48
C VAL A 193 -1.73 27.00 -13.78
N ALA A 194 -2.72 26.67 -14.62
CA ALA A 194 -3.01 27.44 -15.83
C ALA A 194 -3.48 28.87 -15.50
N LEU A 195 -4.34 29.02 -14.49
CA LEU A 195 -4.78 30.32 -13.98
C LEU A 195 -3.62 31.13 -13.41
N ASP A 196 -2.75 30.52 -12.60
CA ASP A 196 -1.55 31.18 -12.05
C ASP A 196 -0.63 31.67 -13.17
N LYS A 197 -0.42 30.86 -14.21
CA LYS A 197 0.38 31.23 -15.39
C LYS A 197 -0.27 32.35 -16.21
N ALA A 198 -1.59 32.35 -16.35
CA ALA A 198 -2.30 33.39 -17.07
C ALA A 198 -2.32 34.71 -16.28
N LEU A 199 -2.50 34.65 -14.95
CA LEU A 199 -2.40 35.82 -14.07
C LEU A 199 -0.98 36.40 -14.02
N ALA A 200 0.06 35.57 -14.10
CA ALA A 200 1.45 36.02 -14.18
C ALA A 200 1.73 36.89 -15.41
N GLN A 201 0.94 36.75 -16.48
CA GLN A 201 1.01 37.59 -17.69
C GLN A 201 0.28 38.93 -17.53
N LYS A 202 -0.29 39.21 -16.34
CA LYS A 202 -0.99 40.46 -15.99
C LYS A 202 -2.05 40.89 -17.01
N PRO A 203 -3.10 40.07 -17.25
CA PRO A 203 -4.17 40.44 -18.16
C PRO A 203 -4.93 41.67 -17.65
N ALA A 204 -5.39 42.52 -18.57
CA ALA A 204 -6.03 43.80 -18.23
C ALA A 204 -7.43 43.64 -17.61
N ASN A 205 -8.14 42.55 -17.93
CA ASN A 205 -9.49 42.27 -17.43
C ASN A 205 -9.77 40.77 -17.44
N PHE A 206 -10.93 40.39 -16.90
CA PHE A 206 -11.34 38.99 -16.79
C PHE A 206 -11.50 38.33 -18.16
N ASP A 207 -11.96 39.06 -19.18
CA ASP A 207 -12.09 38.53 -20.53
C ASP A 207 -10.72 38.23 -21.19
N ALA A 208 -9.71 39.06 -20.92
CA ALA A 208 -8.34 38.82 -21.35
C ALA A 208 -7.73 37.60 -20.64
N LEU A 209 -8.06 37.37 -19.36
CA LEU A 209 -7.69 36.15 -18.65
C LEU A 209 -8.32 34.91 -19.28
N LEU A 210 -9.60 34.99 -19.69
CA LEU A 210 -10.29 33.89 -20.36
C LEU A 210 -9.72 33.61 -21.76
N LYS A 211 -9.31 34.65 -22.51
CA LYS A 211 -8.60 34.49 -23.79
C LYS A 211 -7.28 33.74 -23.63
N LEU A 212 -6.47 34.09 -22.62
CA LEU A 212 -5.21 33.38 -22.34
C LEU A 212 -5.45 31.89 -21.99
N LEU A 213 -6.57 31.57 -21.36
CA LEU A 213 -6.95 30.18 -21.07
C LEU A 213 -7.43 29.43 -22.32
N LEU A 214 -8.17 30.11 -23.23
CA LEU A 214 -8.55 29.56 -24.54
C LEU A 214 -7.31 29.24 -25.37
N ASP A 215 -6.32 30.14 -25.41
CA ASP A 215 -5.04 29.92 -26.08
C ASP A 215 -4.24 28.76 -25.46
N ALA A 216 -4.41 28.53 -24.15
CA ALA A 216 -3.89 27.37 -23.43
C ALA A 216 -4.74 26.09 -23.60
N ARG A 217 -5.66 26.07 -24.59
CA ARG A 217 -6.55 24.95 -24.93
C ARG A 217 -7.54 24.55 -23.84
N TYR A 218 -8.01 25.52 -23.06
CA TYR A 218 -9.15 25.34 -22.16
C TYR A 218 -10.44 25.86 -22.81
N GLU A 219 -11.49 25.05 -22.80
CA GLU A 219 -12.82 25.47 -23.19
C GLU A 219 -13.50 26.21 -22.04
N VAL A 220 -14.14 27.34 -22.35
CA VAL A 220 -14.90 28.15 -21.41
C VAL A 220 -16.39 27.97 -21.65
N LYS A 221 -17.13 27.55 -20.62
CA LYS A 221 -18.60 27.59 -20.63
C LYS A 221 -19.08 28.81 -19.84
N PRO A 222 -19.66 29.83 -20.49
CA PRO A 222 -20.25 30.97 -19.80
C PRO A 222 -21.54 30.56 -19.06
N GLY A 223 -21.72 31.09 -17.87
CA GLY A 223 -22.88 30.87 -16.99
C GLY A 223 -22.76 31.74 -15.74
N ILE A 224 -23.71 31.65 -14.79
CA ILE A 224 -23.68 32.42 -13.52
C ILE A 224 -22.37 32.21 -12.74
N VAL A 225 -21.79 31.02 -12.85
CA VAL A 225 -20.40 30.74 -12.43
C VAL A 225 -19.66 30.17 -13.64
N PRO A 226 -18.61 30.83 -14.16
CA PRO A 226 -17.84 30.33 -15.27
C PRO A 226 -17.25 28.96 -14.97
N ALA A 227 -17.32 28.06 -15.95
CA ALA A 227 -16.78 26.72 -15.85
C ALA A 227 -15.80 26.43 -16.97
N LEU A 228 -14.65 25.85 -16.63
CA LEU A 228 -13.52 25.62 -17.53
C LEU A 228 -13.23 24.13 -17.68
N ARG A 229 -12.75 23.72 -18.85
CA ARG A 229 -12.43 22.31 -19.15
C ARG A 229 -11.20 22.23 -20.05
N GLY A 230 -10.24 21.37 -19.72
CA GLY A 230 -9.10 21.09 -20.60
C GLY A 230 -9.41 20.05 -21.69
N GLU A 231 -8.63 20.05 -22.78
CA GLU A 231 -8.77 19.19 -23.98
C GLU A 231 -9.05 17.70 -23.69
N ASN A 232 -8.42 17.13 -22.65
CA ASN A 232 -8.57 15.72 -22.26
C ASN A 232 -9.53 15.47 -21.07
N GLN A 233 -10.47 16.39 -20.80
CA GLN A 233 -11.36 16.32 -19.63
C GLN A 233 -12.83 16.09 -20.01
N LYS A 234 -13.48 15.13 -19.36
CA LYS A 234 -14.90 14.80 -19.60
C LYS A 234 -15.90 15.75 -18.92
N ARG A 235 -15.50 16.52 -17.91
CA ARG A 235 -16.38 17.38 -17.09
C ARG A 235 -15.82 18.79 -16.96
N PHE A 236 -16.70 19.78 -16.97
CA PHE A 236 -16.37 21.17 -16.66
C PHE A 236 -16.14 21.37 -15.15
N ILE A 237 -15.20 22.25 -14.80
CA ILE A 237 -14.86 22.62 -13.42
C ILE A 237 -15.26 24.08 -13.23
N ARG A 238 -16.18 24.34 -12.27
CA ARG A 238 -16.58 25.70 -11.92
C ARG A 238 -15.52 26.38 -11.07
N LEU A 239 -15.29 27.68 -11.30
CA LEU A 239 -14.27 28.47 -10.59
C LEU A 239 -14.49 28.51 -9.06
N ASP A 240 -15.74 28.58 -8.61
CA ASP A 240 -16.11 28.55 -7.17
C ASP A 240 -15.67 27.26 -6.44
N THR A 241 -15.46 26.16 -7.17
CA THR A 241 -15.05 24.86 -6.60
C THR A 241 -13.53 24.66 -6.50
N LEU A 242 -12.73 25.62 -6.99
CA LEU A 242 -11.26 25.57 -6.96
C LEU A 242 -10.67 25.96 -5.60
N GLY A 243 -11.47 26.60 -4.74
CA GLY A 243 -11.08 27.05 -3.40
C GLY A 243 -10.83 28.56 -3.33
N SER A 244 -10.48 29.05 -2.14
CA SER A 244 -10.18 30.47 -1.89
C SER A 244 -9.02 30.95 -2.75
N GLY A 245 -9.21 32.07 -3.44
CA GLY A 245 -8.23 32.71 -4.34
C GLY A 245 -8.47 32.45 -5.82
N TYR A 246 -9.44 31.61 -6.20
CA TYR A 246 -9.72 31.23 -7.59
C TYR A 246 -11.19 31.42 -7.99
N SER A 247 -12.02 31.98 -7.11
CA SER A 247 -13.40 32.35 -7.49
C SER A 247 -13.38 33.55 -8.44
N GLU A 248 -14.43 33.70 -9.26
CA GLU A 248 -14.52 34.81 -10.22
C GLU A 248 -14.39 36.19 -9.54
N ALA A 249 -15.06 36.37 -8.39
CA ALA A 249 -14.97 37.62 -7.63
C ALA A 249 -13.55 37.91 -7.14
N GLU A 250 -12.84 36.89 -6.64
CA GLU A 250 -11.45 37.05 -6.19
C GLU A 250 -10.49 37.28 -7.35
N LEU A 251 -10.66 36.59 -8.47
CA LEU A 251 -9.86 36.82 -9.68
C LEU A 251 -10.07 38.23 -10.22
N ARG A 252 -11.31 38.75 -10.21
CA ARG A 252 -11.60 40.13 -10.58
C ARG A 252 -10.95 41.13 -9.62
N SER A 253 -10.99 40.91 -8.30
CA SER A 253 -10.28 41.75 -7.32
C SER A 253 -8.74 41.67 -7.45
N VAL A 254 -8.20 40.54 -7.88
CA VAL A 254 -6.77 40.41 -8.19
C VAL A 254 -6.41 41.23 -9.43
N LEU A 255 -7.25 41.18 -10.47
CA LEU A 255 -7.03 41.92 -11.71
C LEU A 255 -7.24 43.43 -11.56
N SER A 256 -8.13 43.87 -10.67
CA SER A 256 -8.30 45.29 -10.32
C SER A 256 -7.23 45.81 -9.35
N GLY A 257 -6.34 44.94 -8.85
CA GLY A 257 -5.25 45.30 -7.95
C GLY A 257 -5.66 45.45 -6.47
N GLU A 258 -6.90 45.16 -6.11
CA GLU A 258 -7.39 45.22 -4.72
C GLU A 258 -6.81 44.12 -3.83
N LYS A 259 -6.41 42.97 -4.41
CA LYS A 259 -5.84 41.84 -3.67
C LYS A 259 -4.63 41.24 -4.39
N ALA A 260 -3.58 40.89 -3.64
CA ALA A 260 -2.46 40.13 -4.18
C ALA A 260 -2.85 38.65 -4.32
N HIS A 261 -2.65 38.08 -5.52
CA HIS A 261 -2.83 36.64 -5.76
C HIS A 261 -1.79 35.85 -4.97
N LYS A 262 -2.24 34.86 -4.19
CA LYS A 262 -1.35 33.92 -3.49
C LYS A 262 -1.54 32.53 -4.11
N PRO A 263 -0.57 32.05 -4.92
CA PRO A 263 -0.61 30.70 -5.46
C PRO A 263 -0.71 29.67 -4.34
N ARG A 264 -1.40 28.57 -4.61
CA ARG A 264 -1.59 27.51 -3.62
C ARG A 264 -0.28 26.76 -3.37
N GLU A 265 0.34 26.95 -2.20
CA GLU A 265 1.54 26.21 -1.80
C GLU A 265 1.29 24.71 -1.62
N LYS A 266 2.17 23.88 -2.17
CA LYS A 266 2.21 22.44 -1.90
C LYS A 266 2.79 22.21 -0.50
N ILE A 267 2.05 21.53 0.37
CA ILE A 267 2.57 21.03 1.65
C ILE A 267 3.45 19.81 1.35
N ILE A 268 4.76 20.05 1.18
CA ILE A 268 5.78 19.01 1.04
C ILE A 268 6.10 18.50 2.46
N GLN A 269 5.59 17.32 2.84
CA GLN A 269 6.11 16.62 4.01
C GLN A 269 7.34 15.82 3.59
N LEU A 270 8.53 16.36 3.89
CA LEU A 270 9.78 15.61 3.76
C LEU A 270 9.66 14.29 4.53
N ALA A 271 9.88 13.17 3.84
CA ALA A 271 9.97 11.87 4.49
C ALA A 271 11.15 11.90 5.46
N GLN A 272 10.87 11.80 6.76
CA GLN A 272 11.91 11.71 7.78
C GLN A 272 12.79 10.49 7.51
N LYS A 273 14.12 10.69 7.50
CA LYS A 273 15.10 9.61 7.44
C LYS A 273 14.79 8.60 8.54
N LYS A 274 14.41 7.38 8.16
CA LYS A 274 14.18 6.28 9.10
C LYS A 274 15.50 5.91 9.74
N GLN A 275 15.64 6.17 11.03
CA GLN A 275 16.69 5.59 11.85
C GLN A 275 16.26 4.20 12.29
N VAL A 276 17.16 3.22 12.18
CA VAL A 276 16.97 1.89 12.75
C VAL A 276 17.22 2.00 14.25
N ASN A 277 16.19 2.34 15.02
CA ASN A 277 16.27 2.33 16.48
C ASN A 277 15.86 0.95 17.00
N LEU A 278 16.85 0.21 17.53
CA LEU A 278 16.64 -1.09 18.20
C LEU A 278 15.91 -0.95 19.55
N LEU A 279 15.98 0.23 20.17
CA LEU A 279 15.29 0.53 21.43
C LEU A 279 14.19 1.56 21.18
N VAL A 280 13.02 1.34 21.80
CA VAL A 280 11.92 2.30 21.79
C VAL A 280 12.27 3.43 22.74
N ASP A 281 12.38 4.66 22.24
CA ASP A 281 12.40 5.84 23.09
C ASP A 281 11.00 6.04 23.69
N ILE A 282 10.86 5.55 24.92
CA ILE A 282 9.61 5.55 25.68
C ILE A 282 9.13 7.00 25.88
N GLN A 283 10.04 7.96 26.09
CA GLN A 283 9.67 9.35 26.38
C GLN A 283 9.19 10.10 25.13
N SER A 284 9.78 9.88 23.96
CA SER A 284 9.25 10.48 22.72
C SER A 284 7.92 9.86 22.31
N LYS A 285 7.72 8.55 22.52
CA LYS A 285 6.45 7.88 22.19
C LYS A 285 5.32 8.21 23.17
N LEU A 286 5.61 8.48 24.45
CA LEU A 286 4.65 9.02 25.39
C LEU A 286 4.22 10.45 25.01
N ARG A 287 5.17 11.31 24.63
CA ARG A 287 4.89 12.66 24.09
C ARG A 287 4.03 12.64 22.82
N ALA A 288 4.09 11.56 22.03
CA ALA A 288 3.23 11.33 20.88
C ALA A 288 1.79 10.85 21.22
N GLY A 289 1.42 10.78 22.50
CA GLY A 289 0.06 10.48 22.96
C GLY A 289 -0.24 8.98 23.15
N LYS A 290 0.77 8.13 23.35
CA LYS A 290 0.56 6.72 23.72
C LYS A 290 0.28 6.60 25.22
N GLY A 291 -0.72 5.79 25.60
CA GLY A 291 -1.15 5.63 27.00
C GLY A 291 -0.31 4.63 27.82
N VAL A 292 -0.61 4.53 29.12
CA VAL A 292 0.12 3.74 30.14
C VAL A 292 0.40 2.27 29.78
N GLY A 293 -0.47 1.62 28.99
CA GLY A 293 -0.25 0.24 28.54
C GLY A 293 0.92 0.10 27.56
N TYR A 294 1.16 1.14 26.73
CA TYR A 294 2.29 1.17 25.81
C TYR A 294 3.62 1.34 26.54
N GLU A 295 3.64 2.10 27.65
CA GLU A 295 4.83 2.27 28.48
C GLU A 295 5.28 0.94 29.10
N ARG A 296 4.36 0.19 29.72
CA ARG A 296 4.66 -1.11 30.32
C ARG A 296 5.20 -2.09 29.28
N TRP A 297 4.56 -2.13 28.11
CA TRP A 297 5.04 -2.95 27.00
C TRP A 297 6.43 -2.51 26.53
N ALA A 298 6.66 -1.20 26.33
CA ALA A 298 7.93 -0.70 25.82
C ALA A 298 9.10 -0.95 26.80
N LYS A 299 8.86 -0.93 28.12
CA LYS A 299 9.86 -1.34 29.12
C LYS A 299 10.23 -2.81 28.98
N VAL A 300 9.24 -3.70 28.92
CA VAL A 300 9.48 -5.15 28.75
C VAL A 300 10.14 -5.44 27.41
N PHE A 301 9.73 -4.73 26.34
CA PHE A 301 10.31 -4.86 25.02
C PHE A 301 11.78 -4.42 25.01
N ASN A 302 12.10 -3.23 25.52
CA ASN A 302 13.47 -2.75 25.60
C ASN A 302 14.36 -3.68 26.42
N LEU A 303 13.87 -4.21 27.55
CA LEU A 303 14.59 -5.22 28.33
C LEU A 303 14.89 -6.49 27.51
N LYS A 304 13.90 -7.00 26.77
CA LYS A 304 14.09 -8.15 25.88
C LYS A 304 15.08 -7.86 24.75
N GLN A 305 15.00 -6.68 24.14
CA GLN A 305 15.93 -6.26 23.08
C GLN A 305 17.35 -6.09 23.61
N MET A 306 17.52 -5.54 24.81
CA MET A 306 18.82 -5.45 25.49
C MET A 306 19.37 -6.84 25.77
N ALA A 307 18.56 -7.75 26.30
CA ALA A 307 18.98 -9.13 26.55
C ALA A 307 19.37 -9.87 25.25
N GLN A 308 18.58 -9.73 24.19
CA GLN A 308 18.92 -10.28 22.87
C GLN A 308 20.21 -9.70 22.32
N THR A 309 20.43 -8.39 22.49
CA THR A 309 21.66 -7.73 22.05
C THR A 309 22.85 -8.26 22.84
N VAL A 310 22.74 -8.39 24.17
CA VAL A 310 23.80 -8.95 25.02
C VAL A 310 24.09 -10.40 24.66
N ASN A 311 23.06 -11.24 24.43
CA ASN A 311 23.24 -12.61 23.98
C ASN A 311 23.99 -12.67 22.65
N TYR A 312 23.53 -11.90 21.65
CA TYR A 312 24.17 -11.84 20.33
C TYR A 312 25.63 -11.39 20.43
N LEU A 313 25.91 -10.34 21.22
CA LEU A 313 27.28 -9.86 21.43
C LEU A 313 28.15 -10.91 22.11
N THR A 314 27.60 -11.68 23.04
CA THR A 314 28.32 -12.74 23.76
C THR A 314 28.59 -13.93 22.85
N GLU A 315 27.57 -14.44 22.14
CA GLU A 315 27.66 -15.58 21.22
C GLU A 315 28.65 -15.33 20.07
N HIS A 316 28.75 -14.09 19.59
CA HIS A 316 29.65 -13.73 18.49
C HIS A 316 31.00 -13.15 18.92
N GLY A 317 31.31 -13.18 20.23
CA GLY A 317 32.57 -12.67 20.78
C GLY A 317 32.79 -11.18 20.55
N LEU A 318 31.70 -10.39 20.51
CA LEU A 318 31.66 -8.96 20.25
C LEU A 318 31.58 -8.10 21.52
N THR A 319 32.00 -8.66 22.67
CA THR A 319 31.94 -7.98 23.97
C THR A 319 32.94 -6.84 24.11
N LYS A 320 33.98 -6.80 23.25
CA LYS A 320 34.96 -5.69 23.17
C LYS A 320 34.56 -4.70 22.07
N TYR A 321 34.62 -3.40 22.41
CA TYR A 321 34.27 -2.32 21.49
C TYR A 321 35.11 -2.35 20.20
N ASP A 322 36.42 -2.57 20.30
CA ASP A 322 37.29 -2.58 19.11
C ASP A 322 36.94 -3.70 18.13
N THR A 323 36.61 -4.89 18.66
CA THR A 323 36.17 -6.04 17.86
C THR A 323 34.82 -5.76 17.19
N LEU A 324 33.89 -5.13 17.91
CA LEU A 324 32.61 -4.70 17.37
C LEU A 324 32.79 -3.64 16.27
N ALA A 325 33.63 -2.63 16.50
CA ALA A 325 33.92 -1.57 15.54
C ALA A 325 34.55 -2.13 14.26
N ALA A 326 35.53 -3.02 14.39
CA ALA A 326 36.17 -3.68 13.24
C ALA A 326 35.19 -4.54 12.44
N LYS A 327 34.37 -5.38 13.10
CA LYS A 327 33.33 -6.17 12.39
C LYS A 327 32.27 -5.27 11.74
N THR A 328 31.91 -4.16 12.38
CA THR A 328 30.94 -3.19 11.83
C THR A 328 31.49 -2.51 10.59
N ALA A 329 32.76 -2.09 10.60
CA ALA A 329 33.44 -1.52 9.44
C ALA A 329 33.51 -2.52 8.28
N LEU A 330 33.87 -3.77 8.56
CA LEU A 330 33.91 -4.84 7.55
C LEU A 330 32.53 -5.12 6.97
N ALA A 331 31.50 -5.25 7.81
CA ALA A 331 30.13 -5.45 7.36
C ALA A 331 29.62 -4.28 6.52
N THR A 332 29.97 -3.03 6.88
CA THR A 332 29.63 -1.82 6.15
C THR A 332 30.32 -1.78 4.78
N ALA A 333 31.61 -2.14 4.72
CA ALA A 333 32.34 -2.23 3.47
C ALA A 333 31.71 -3.27 2.53
N ARG A 334 31.41 -4.48 3.04
CA ARG A 334 30.74 -5.55 2.29
C ARG A 334 29.34 -5.14 1.82
N TYR A 335 28.58 -4.44 2.66
CA TYR A 335 27.27 -3.91 2.28
C TYR A 335 27.39 -2.91 1.12
N ASN A 336 28.33 -1.97 1.20
CA ASN A 336 28.55 -0.98 0.14
C ASN A 336 28.96 -1.65 -1.17
N GLU A 337 29.83 -2.67 -1.11
CA GLU A 337 30.23 -3.47 -2.27
C GLU A 337 29.03 -4.19 -2.90
N LEU A 338 28.24 -4.92 -2.10
CA LEU A 338 27.04 -5.60 -2.59
C LEU A 338 26.00 -4.62 -3.14
N SER A 339 25.82 -3.45 -2.51
CA SER A 339 24.94 -2.40 -3.00
C SER A 339 25.39 -1.87 -4.37
N ALA A 340 26.69 -1.70 -4.57
CA ALA A 340 27.24 -1.33 -5.87
C ALA A 340 26.99 -2.43 -6.93
N GLN A 341 27.22 -3.70 -6.57
CA GLN A 341 26.94 -4.84 -7.46
C GLN A 341 25.46 -4.93 -7.86
N ILE A 342 24.54 -4.73 -6.91
CA ILE A 342 23.09 -4.70 -7.18
C ILE A 342 22.75 -3.57 -8.15
N LYS A 343 23.24 -2.34 -7.92
CA LYS A 343 23.01 -1.22 -8.84
C LYS A 343 23.53 -1.49 -10.25
N MET A 344 24.70 -2.13 -10.37
CA MET A 344 25.22 -2.55 -11.67
C MET A 344 24.34 -3.61 -12.33
N ALA A 345 23.85 -4.59 -11.57
CA ALA A 345 22.96 -5.62 -12.08
C ALA A 345 21.60 -5.04 -12.52
N GLU A 346 21.02 -4.12 -11.74
CA GLU A 346 19.80 -3.39 -12.09
C GLU A 346 19.97 -2.58 -13.39
N LYS A 347 21.11 -1.90 -13.55
CA LYS A 347 21.44 -1.20 -14.80
C LYS A 347 21.51 -2.17 -15.99
N LYS A 348 22.19 -3.30 -15.83
CA LYS A 348 22.26 -4.34 -16.86
C LYS A 348 20.88 -4.91 -17.20
N LEU A 349 20.02 -5.13 -16.22
CA LEU A 349 18.64 -5.60 -16.44
C LEU A 349 17.81 -4.58 -17.23
N ALA A 350 17.97 -3.28 -16.94
CA ALA A 350 17.31 -2.22 -17.70
C ALA A 350 17.81 -2.18 -19.16
N GLU A 351 19.12 -2.32 -19.39
CA GLU A 351 19.71 -2.40 -20.74
C GLU A 351 19.21 -3.63 -21.51
N ILE A 352 19.19 -4.81 -20.87
CA ILE A 352 18.67 -6.05 -21.45
C ILE A 352 17.18 -5.90 -21.79
N ALA A 353 16.39 -5.22 -20.95
CA ALA A 353 14.98 -4.97 -21.24
C ALA A 353 14.80 -4.12 -22.50
N VAL A 354 15.62 -3.06 -22.68
CA VAL A 354 15.61 -2.23 -23.89
C VAL A 354 16.02 -3.05 -25.12
N LEU A 355 17.08 -3.84 -25.04
CA LEU A 355 17.53 -4.71 -26.13
C LEU A 355 16.45 -5.73 -26.52
N LYS A 356 15.78 -6.32 -25.53
CA LYS A 356 14.67 -7.25 -25.78
C LYS A 356 13.53 -6.55 -26.54
N THR A 357 13.17 -5.32 -26.16
CA THR A 357 12.18 -4.52 -26.90
C THR A 357 12.63 -4.24 -28.33
N GLN A 358 13.89 -3.87 -28.55
CA GLN A 358 14.44 -3.64 -29.88
C GLN A 358 14.42 -4.91 -30.76
N ILE A 359 14.79 -6.07 -30.20
CA ILE A 359 14.74 -7.35 -30.92
C ILE A 359 13.31 -7.71 -31.31
N VAL A 360 12.35 -7.54 -30.39
CA VAL A 360 10.92 -7.80 -30.68
C VAL A 360 10.40 -6.84 -31.74
N ASN A 361 10.75 -5.56 -31.67
CA ASN A 361 10.36 -4.58 -32.68
C ASN A 361 10.95 -4.93 -34.04
N TYR A 362 12.26 -5.21 -34.12
CA TYR A 362 12.92 -5.65 -35.34
C TYR A 362 12.29 -6.91 -35.93
N ALA A 363 12.00 -7.92 -35.09
CA ALA A 363 11.36 -9.15 -35.56
C ALA A 363 9.98 -8.90 -36.17
N LYS A 364 9.20 -7.94 -35.63
CA LYS A 364 7.90 -7.56 -36.16
C LYS A 364 7.99 -6.75 -37.46
N THR A 365 8.97 -5.86 -37.57
CA THR A 365 9.09 -4.91 -38.68
C THR A 365 10.00 -5.39 -39.81
N ARG A 366 10.76 -6.48 -39.63
CA ARG A 366 11.69 -7.01 -40.63
C ARG A 366 10.99 -7.41 -41.93
N ASP A 367 9.91 -8.20 -41.84
CA ASP A 367 9.26 -8.75 -43.03
C ASP A 367 8.53 -7.66 -43.82
N THR A 368 7.88 -6.71 -43.13
CA THR A 368 7.29 -5.51 -43.73
C THR A 368 8.34 -4.60 -44.37
N TYR A 369 9.49 -4.40 -43.72
CA TYR A 369 10.60 -3.64 -44.31
C TYR A 369 11.23 -4.32 -45.52
N VAL A 370 11.39 -5.65 -45.51
CA VAL A 370 11.86 -6.42 -46.67
C VAL A 370 10.87 -6.32 -47.83
N ALA A 371 9.57 -6.38 -47.56
CA ALA A 371 8.52 -6.17 -48.56
C ALA A 371 8.55 -4.74 -49.13
N TYR A 372 8.73 -3.72 -48.28
CA TYR A 372 8.88 -2.33 -48.69
C TYR A 372 10.08 -2.12 -49.63
N ARG A 373 11.23 -2.73 -49.30
CA ARG A 373 12.44 -2.70 -50.14
C ARG A 373 12.22 -3.41 -51.48
N LYS A 374 11.52 -4.55 -51.51
CA LYS A 374 11.16 -5.25 -52.76
C LYS A 374 10.17 -4.46 -53.62
N ALA A 375 9.31 -3.65 -53.00
CA ALA A 375 8.38 -2.74 -53.67
C ALA A 375 9.05 -1.46 -54.21
N GLY A 376 10.39 -1.35 -54.16
CA GLY A 376 11.13 -0.22 -54.72
C GLY A 376 10.91 1.10 -54.01
N TYR A 377 10.65 1.07 -52.69
CA TYR A 377 10.39 2.26 -51.87
C TYR A 377 9.15 3.06 -52.31
N SER A 378 8.09 2.37 -52.75
CA SER A 378 6.82 2.99 -53.13
C SER A 378 6.24 3.87 -52.01
N LYS A 379 5.94 5.14 -52.32
CA LYS A 379 5.28 6.08 -51.39
C LYS A 379 3.95 5.56 -50.86
N LYS A 380 3.21 4.80 -51.68
CA LYS A 380 1.90 4.26 -51.33
C LYS A 380 1.98 3.14 -50.28
N PHE A 381 3.01 2.29 -50.39
CA PHE A 381 3.30 1.24 -49.41
C PHE A 381 3.77 1.84 -48.08
N LEU A 382 4.59 2.90 -48.12
CA LEU A 382 5.03 3.62 -46.92
C LEU A 382 3.85 4.17 -46.12
N THR A 383 2.86 4.79 -46.79
CA THR A 383 1.67 5.35 -46.13
C THR A 383 0.73 4.30 -45.55
N GLU A 384 0.68 3.10 -46.14
CA GLU A 384 -0.19 2.00 -45.66
C GLU A 384 0.44 1.22 -44.50
N HIS A 385 1.77 1.19 -44.41
CA HIS A 385 2.53 0.44 -43.39
C HIS A 385 3.40 1.33 -42.49
N GLU A 386 3.06 2.61 -42.37
CA GLU A 386 3.87 3.64 -41.71
C GLU A 386 4.18 3.30 -40.24
N SER A 387 3.23 2.72 -39.51
CA SER A 387 3.38 2.30 -38.12
C SER A 387 4.27 1.07 -37.90
N ASP A 388 4.57 0.32 -38.97
CA ASP A 388 5.38 -0.90 -38.95
C ASP A 388 6.77 -0.69 -39.59
N ILE A 389 7.05 0.52 -40.10
CA ILE A 389 8.32 0.89 -40.75
C ILE A 389 9.09 1.95 -39.93
N LEU A 390 8.38 2.86 -39.25
CA LEU A 390 8.94 3.84 -38.29
C LEU A 390 8.97 3.26 -36.86
#